data_AF-A0A843D2L9-F1
#
_entry.id   AF-A0A843D2L9-F1
#
_cell.length_a   1.000
_cell.length_b   1.000
_cell.length_c   1.000
_cell.angle_alpha   90.00
_cell.angle_beta   90.00
_cell.angle_gamma   90.00
#
_symmetry.space_group_name_H-M   'P 1'
#
loop_
_entity.id
_entity.type
_entity.pdbx_description
1 polymer ?
#
loop_
_entity_poly.entity_id
_entity_poly.type
_entity_poly.pdbx_seq_one_letter_code
_entity_poly.pdbx_strand_id
1 'polypeptide(L)'
;MFEVMMYDGGIYRSDELFEMIEDVGGVVLQKNRSSQMLTVIMSIPGEDKEEVSKLCREIGGEVKEVPLAGTEIAVVGPTLGRHHMPHPICDIAEILRRAGAITVVMGLARGRGKNTSQISATEKGIIDEYDACVFVLGNFKTCVEHKAELMRDVHVPVVLVSGPKPDGVEDTYDALVTGVGRKASRMKGPEERAKLDEIADTVEVVLKDRKLSIEEDPLFIHPAEVKQILQEYEPIDMCLRPAPMVLHLDGLRIKIPYEEHHEYLENVMVYGRKLGDVAYIEPSRIDSSSIILRIKTRSQVEYEDSLKQ
;
A
#
# COMPACT_ATOMS: atom_id res chain seq x y z
N MET A 1 5.12 21.97 -2.16
CA MET A 1 5.06 20.51 -2.34
C MET A 1 4.37 19.95 -1.12
N PHE A 2 3.45 19.01 -1.29
CA PHE A 2 2.79 18.37 -0.15
C PHE A 2 3.79 17.43 0.55
N GLU A 3 3.78 17.44 1.88
CA GLU A 3 4.55 16.53 2.71
C GLU A 3 3.62 15.61 3.48
N VAL A 4 4.03 14.35 3.61
CA VAL A 4 3.24 13.33 4.30
C VAL A 4 3.84 13.07 5.67
N MET A 5 3.00 13.18 6.69
CA MET A 5 3.39 12.98 8.09
C MET A 5 2.34 12.16 8.83
N MET A 6 2.75 11.52 9.92
CA MET A 6 1.89 10.78 10.81
C MET A 6 1.87 11.42 12.19
N TYR A 7 0.66 11.67 12.68
CA TYR A 7 0.37 11.91 14.09
C TYR A 7 0.08 10.58 14.78
N ASP A 8 0.74 10.34 15.91
CA ASP A 8 0.53 9.19 16.78
C ASP A 8 0.37 9.68 18.22
N GLY A 9 -0.86 9.68 18.73
CA GLY A 9 -1.17 10.31 20.02
C GLY A 9 -2.55 9.96 20.57
N GLY A 10 -3.01 10.75 21.53
CA GLY A 10 -4.34 10.57 22.12
C GLY A 10 -5.45 11.12 21.23
N ILE A 11 -6.69 10.67 21.45
CA ILE A 11 -7.87 11.26 20.79
C ILE A 11 -8.28 12.62 21.39
N TYR A 12 -7.73 12.97 22.55
CA TYR A 12 -8.02 14.25 23.20
C TYR A 12 -7.58 15.41 22.29
N ARG A 13 -8.48 16.38 22.04
CA ARG A 13 -8.26 17.52 21.14
C ARG A 13 -7.95 17.14 19.68
N SER A 14 -8.39 15.96 19.22
CA SER A 14 -8.21 15.55 17.83
C SER A 14 -8.97 16.41 16.82
N ASP A 15 -10.06 17.04 17.25
CA ASP A 15 -10.86 17.91 16.39
C ASP A 15 -10.05 19.13 15.94
N GLU A 16 -9.23 19.70 16.83
CA GLU A 16 -8.29 20.79 16.51
C GLU A 16 -7.27 20.38 15.44
N LEU A 17 -6.83 19.12 15.45
CA LEU A 17 -5.94 18.59 14.41
C LEU A 17 -6.67 18.51 13.06
N PHE A 18 -7.92 18.07 13.03
CA PHE A 18 -8.69 17.98 11.77
C PHE A 18 -9.04 19.35 11.21
N GLU A 19 -9.44 20.30 12.06
CA GLU A 19 -9.66 21.70 11.69
C GLU A 19 -8.37 22.30 11.09
N MET A 20 -7.23 22.12 11.77
CA MET A 20 -5.95 22.60 11.26
C MET A 20 -5.57 21.99 9.91
N ILE A 21 -5.80 20.68 9.72
CA ILE A 21 -5.54 20.02 8.43
C ILE A 21 -6.40 20.65 7.33
N GLU A 22 -7.68 20.93 7.59
CA GLU A 22 -8.57 21.55 6.62
C GLU A 22 -8.17 23.01 6.33
N ASP A 23 -7.80 23.78 7.36
CA ASP A 23 -7.39 25.18 7.25
C ASP A 23 -6.15 25.38 6.36
N VAL A 24 -5.19 24.45 6.44
CA VAL A 24 -3.99 24.46 5.58
C VAL A 24 -4.24 23.81 4.21
N GLY A 25 -5.46 23.38 3.89
CA GLY A 25 -5.77 22.68 2.64
C GLY A 25 -5.17 21.27 2.55
N GLY A 26 -5.02 20.60 3.70
CA GLY A 26 -4.47 19.27 3.86
C GLY A 26 -5.46 18.12 3.66
N VAL A 27 -4.88 17.00 3.25
CA VAL A 27 -5.36 15.63 3.04
C VAL A 27 -5.37 14.68 4.26
N VAL A 28 -6.48 14.26 4.88
CA VAL A 28 -6.41 13.05 5.75
C VAL A 28 -6.30 11.79 4.87
N LEU A 29 -5.10 11.21 4.81
CA LEU A 29 -4.85 9.99 4.03
C LEU A 29 -5.34 8.74 4.75
N GLN A 30 -5.17 8.67 6.07
CA GLN A 30 -5.64 7.54 6.87
C GLN A 30 -5.94 7.96 8.30
N LYS A 31 -7.00 7.39 8.88
CA LYS A 31 -7.38 7.56 10.29
C LYS A 31 -7.61 6.21 10.93
N ASN A 32 -6.84 5.88 11.96
CA ASN A 32 -7.06 4.70 12.80
C ASN A 32 -7.30 5.14 14.24
N ARG A 33 -8.45 4.78 14.80
CA ARG A 33 -8.78 5.01 16.21
C ARG A 33 -8.73 3.69 16.97
N SER A 34 -7.94 3.64 18.04
CA SER A 34 -7.86 2.49 18.94
C SER A 34 -8.07 2.95 20.38
N SER A 35 -9.29 2.80 20.88
CA SER A 35 -9.70 3.25 22.21
C SER A 35 -9.44 4.75 22.42
N GLN A 36 -8.41 5.10 23.21
CA GLN A 36 -8.00 6.48 23.48
C GLN A 36 -6.85 6.96 22.59
N MET A 37 -6.30 6.08 21.74
CA MET A 37 -5.23 6.40 20.80
C MET A 37 -5.81 6.72 19.42
N LEU A 38 -5.15 7.64 18.74
CA LEU A 38 -5.46 8.09 17.40
C LEU A 38 -4.16 8.14 16.60
N THR A 39 -4.17 7.46 15.46
CA THR A 39 -3.12 7.57 14.44
C THR A 39 -3.73 8.21 13.21
N VAL A 40 -3.18 9.35 12.78
CA VAL A 40 -3.61 10.07 11.57
C VAL A 40 -2.42 10.21 10.65
N ILE A 41 -2.55 9.70 9.43
CA ILE A 41 -1.61 9.99 8.35
C ILE A 41 -2.23 11.10 7.51
N MET A 42 -1.51 12.20 7.34
CA MET A 42 -1.98 13.39 6.66
C MET A 42 -0.97 13.88 5.62
N SER A 43 -1.47 14.49 4.56
CA SER A 43 -0.72 15.18 3.53
C SER A 43 -1.01 16.67 3.63
N ILE A 44 -0.03 17.48 3.96
CA ILE A 44 -0.19 18.93 4.16
C ILE A 44 0.78 19.70 3.28
N PRO A 45 0.54 20.98 2.95
CA PRO A 45 1.56 21.78 2.28
C PRO A 45 2.82 21.87 3.14
N GLY A 46 4.00 21.69 2.51
CA GLY A 46 5.27 21.66 3.24
C GLY A 46 5.60 22.97 3.98
N GLU A 47 5.05 24.10 3.54
CA GLU A 47 5.19 25.40 4.21
C GLU A 47 4.53 25.44 5.60
N ASP A 48 3.46 24.66 5.80
CA ASP A 48 2.70 24.59 7.05
C ASP A 48 3.15 23.43 7.97
N LYS A 49 4.13 22.61 7.53
CA LYS A 49 4.60 21.43 8.28
C LYS A 49 5.00 21.76 9.70
N GLU A 50 5.74 22.84 9.91
CA GLU A 50 6.19 23.22 11.24
C GLU A 50 5.03 23.61 12.15
N GLU A 51 4.00 24.27 11.62
CA GLU A 51 2.85 24.73 12.38
C GLU A 51 1.98 23.55 12.81
N VAL A 52 1.62 22.68 11.85
CA VAL A 52 0.90 21.43 12.14
C VAL A 52 1.68 20.55 13.11
N SER A 53 3.01 20.46 12.96
CA SER A 53 3.86 19.69 13.87
C SER A 53 3.88 20.23 15.29
N LYS A 54 3.80 21.56 15.47
CA LYS A 54 3.70 22.18 16.80
C LYS A 54 2.38 21.82 17.46
N LEU A 55 1.26 21.93 16.73
CA LEU A 55 -0.05 21.55 17.24
C LEU A 55 -0.09 20.07 17.65
N CYS A 56 0.39 19.17 16.79
CA CYS A 56 0.51 17.73 17.08
C CYS A 56 1.22 17.45 18.41
N ARG A 57 2.32 18.17 18.70
CA ARG A 57 3.06 18.04 19.96
C ARG A 57 2.32 18.67 21.14
N GLU A 58 1.62 19.78 20.92
CA GLU A 58 0.82 20.45 21.95
C GLU A 58 -0.33 19.58 22.44
N ILE A 59 -1.01 18.88 21.53
CA ILE A 59 -2.09 17.93 21.85
C ILE A 59 -1.54 16.57 22.35
N GLY A 60 -0.23 16.48 22.61
CA GLY A 60 0.42 15.34 23.25
C GLY A 60 0.68 14.15 22.33
N GLY A 61 0.76 14.35 21.02
CA GLY A 61 1.16 13.31 20.07
C GLY A 61 2.60 13.44 19.57
N GLU A 62 3.04 12.38 18.92
CA GLU A 62 4.33 12.31 18.23
C GLU A 62 4.12 12.50 16.74
N VAL A 63 5.05 13.22 16.10
CA VAL A 63 5.08 13.42 14.65
C VAL A 63 6.16 12.52 14.07
N LYS A 64 5.79 11.69 13.09
CA LYS A 64 6.71 10.79 12.39
C LYS A 64 6.62 11.00 10.88
N GLU A 65 7.74 10.86 10.21
CA GLU A 65 7.77 10.74 8.76
C GLU A 65 7.37 9.31 8.37
N VAL A 66 6.54 9.19 7.35
CA VAL A 66 5.95 7.93 6.91
C VAL A 66 6.12 7.79 5.39
N PRO A 67 7.29 7.33 4.93
CA PRO A 67 7.65 7.37 3.51
C PRO A 67 6.79 6.47 2.62
N LEU A 68 6.17 5.44 3.21
CA LEU A 68 5.28 4.51 2.52
C LEU A 68 3.80 4.88 2.66
N ALA A 69 3.49 6.05 3.21
CA ALA A 69 2.11 6.52 3.30
C ALA A 69 1.46 6.63 1.91
N GLY A 70 0.17 6.25 1.86
CA GLY A 70 -0.58 6.23 0.62
C GLY A 70 -0.26 5.05 -0.30
N THR A 71 0.38 4.00 0.23
CA THR A 71 0.66 2.76 -0.52
C THR A 71 0.01 1.54 0.12
N GLU A 72 -0.38 0.57 -0.70
CA GLU A 72 -0.80 -0.76 -0.28
C GLU A 72 0.23 -1.82 -0.70
N ILE A 73 0.79 -2.55 0.26
CA ILE A 73 1.89 -3.50 0.02
C ILE A 73 1.46 -4.92 0.42
N ALA A 74 1.64 -5.87 -0.49
CA ALA A 74 1.43 -7.29 -0.22
C ALA A 74 2.70 -7.93 0.36
N VAL A 75 2.64 -8.48 1.57
CA VAL A 75 3.71 -9.31 2.13
C VAL A 75 3.38 -10.77 1.87
N VAL A 76 4.06 -11.35 0.88
CA VAL A 76 3.76 -12.67 0.32
C VAL A 76 4.63 -13.73 0.97
N GLY A 77 3.98 -14.66 1.65
CA GLY A 77 4.59 -15.88 2.15
C GLY A 77 4.33 -17.06 1.22
N PRO A 78 5.28 -18.01 1.09
CA PRO A 78 5.04 -19.28 0.43
C PRO A 78 3.87 -20.06 1.05
N THR A 79 3.52 -19.75 2.30
CA THR A 79 2.38 -20.35 2.98
C THR A 79 2.08 -19.64 4.31
N LEU A 80 0.79 -19.59 4.69
CA LEU A 80 0.31 -19.16 6.01
C LEU A 80 -0.09 -20.33 6.94
N GLY A 81 0.24 -21.57 6.59
CA GLY A 81 -0.05 -22.70 7.47
C GLY A 81 0.72 -22.58 8.79
N ARG A 82 0.07 -22.83 9.93
CA ARG A 82 0.69 -22.68 11.28
C ARG A 82 2.05 -23.38 11.43
N HIS A 83 2.22 -24.55 10.80
CA HIS A 83 3.47 -25.31 10.81
C HIS A 83 4.55 -24.78 9.87
N HIS A 84 4.25 -23.76 9.09
CA HIS A 84 5.10 -23.26 8.00
C HIS A 84 5.23 -21.74 7.97
N MET A 85 4.33 -21.01 8.61
CA MET A 85 4.33 -19.54 8.65
C MET A 85 5.58 -19.06 9.40
N PRO A 86 6.48 -18.32 8.75
CA PRO A 86 7.58 -17.65 9.44
C PRO A 86 7.03 -16.41 10.18
N HIS A 87 7.41 -16.22 11.45
CA HIS A 87 7.08 -15.00 12.19
C HIS A 87 7.55 -13.70 11.52
N PRO A 88 8.70 -13.70 10.79
CA PRO A 88 9.16 -12.53 10.06
C PRO A 88 8.16 -11.91 9.08
N ILE A 89 7.23 -12.67 8.48
CA ILE A 89 6.19 -12.08 7.60
C ILE A 89 5.35 -11.05 8.35
N CYS A 90 4.92 -11.38 9.57
CA CYS A 90 4.10 -10.47 10.36
C CYS A 90 4.90 -9.29 10.90
N ASP A 91 6.17 -9.50 11.27
CA ASP A 91 7.09 -8.43 11.70
C ASP A 91 7.39 -7.46 10.53
N ILE A 92 7.60 -7.98 9.31
CA ILE A 92 7.77 -7.19 8.08
C ILE A 92 6.50 -6.40 7.77
N ALA A 93 5.33 -7.05 7.81
CA ALA A 93 4.07 -6.35 7.60
C ALA A 93 3.83 -5.26 8.66
N GLU A 94 4.30 -5.45 9.89
CA GLU A 94 4.20 -4.45 10.96
C GLU A 94 5.16 -3.28 10.76
N ILE A 95 6.44 -3.50 10.41
CA ILE A 95 7.37 -2.39 10.18
C ILE A 95 6.93 -1.53 9.00
N LEU A 96 6.45 -2.14 7.91
CA LEU A 96 5.91 -1.40 6.77
C LEU A 96 4.67 -0.56 7.15
N ARG A 97 3.81 -1.06 8.05
CA ARG A 97 2.70 -0.24 8.59
C ARG A 97 3.19 0.92 9.42
N ARG A 98 4.25 0.75 10.22
CA ARG A 98 4.87 1.84 10.99
C ARG A 98 5.49 2.90 10.07
N ALA A 99 5.94 2.51 8.88
CA ALA A 99 6.41 3.40 7.84
C ALA A 99 5.25 4.03 7.00
N GLY A 100 3.99 3.74 7.34
CA GLY A 100 2.80 4.39 6.75
C GLY A 100 2.02 3.56 5.73
N ALA A 101 2.52 2.38 5.34
CA ALA A 101 1.82 1.56 4.35
C ALA A 101 0.59 0.86 4.92
N ILE A 102 -0.42 0.62 4.08
CA ILE A 102 -1.38 -0.44 4.34
C ILE A 102 -0.74 -1.75 3.91
N THR A 103 -0.63 -2.72 4.81
CA THR A 103 -0.08 -4.03 4.43
C THR A 103 -1.10 -5.15 4.54
N VAL A 104 -1.05 -6.04 3.55
CA VAL A 104 -1.81 -7.29 3.52
C VAL A 104 -0.82 -8.44 3.55
N VAL A 105 -1.06 -9.40 4.44
CA VAL A 105 -0.27 -10.63 4.49
C VAL A 105 -0.97 -11.68 3.63
N MET A 106 -0.30 -12.14 2.60
CA MET A 106 -0.82 -13.14 1.66
C MET A 106 -0.05 -14.45 1.78
N GLY A 107 -0.76 -15.57 1.72
CA GLY A 107 -0.19 -16.90 1.66
C GLY A 107 -0.54 -17.58 0.37
N LEU A 108 0.45 -18.08 -0.35
CA LEU A 108 0.18 -18.91 -1.52
C LEU A 108 -0.51 -20.22 -1.11
N ALA A 109 -1.51 -20.63 -1.89
CA ALA A 109 -2.23 -21.89 -1.70
C ALA A 109 -1.26 -23.08 -1.78
N ARG A 110 -0.31 -23.01 -2.72
CA ARG A 110 0.66 -24.07 -3.02
C ARG A 110 2.12 -23.59 -3.04
N GLY A 111 2.53 -22.60 -2.24
CA GLY A 111 3.93 -22.14 -2.25
C GLY A 111 4.92 -22.99 -1.44
N ARG A 112 4.50 -24.07 -0.78
CA ARG A 112 5.32 -24.88 0.13
C ARG A 112 6.00 -26.06 -0.58
N GLY A 113 7.11 -26.54 0.02
CA GLY A 113 8.03 -27.48 -0.62
C GLY A 113 8.91 -26.80 -1.66
N LYS A 114 10.05 -27.41 -2.02
CA LYS A 114 10.93 -26.91 -3.07
C LYS A 114 10.34 -27.22 -4.44
N ASN A 115 10.19 -28.51 -4.75
CA ASN A 115 9.79 -28.97 -6.10
C ASN A 115 8.27 -28.92 -6.36
N THR A 116 7.48 -28.45 -5.39
CA THR A 116 6.01 -28.45 -5.46
C THR A 116 5.44 -27.04 -5.35
N SER A 117 6.30 -26.03 -5.19
CA SER A 117 5.83 -24.66 -5.05
C SER A 117 5.25 -24.17 -6.35
N GLN A 118 4.03 -23.64 -6.29
CA GLN A 118 3.28 -23.10 -7.41
C GLN A 118 2.59 -21.80 -6.99
N ILE A 119 2.40 -20.92 -7.95
CA ILE A 119 1.56 -19.74 -7.86
C ILE A 119 0.62 -19.76 -9.08
N SER A 120 -0.66 -19.49 -8.84
CA SER A 120 -1.66 -19.40 -9.90
C SER A 120 -1.67 -18.02 -10.56
N ALA A 121 -2.20 -17.94 -11.78
CA ALA A 121 -2.42 -16.65 -12.45
C ALA A 121 -3.35 -15.73 -11.66
N THR A 122 -4.33 -16.30 -10.94
CA THR A 122 -5.21 -15.54 -10.04
C THR A 122 -4.44 -14.95 -8.87
N GLU A 123 -3.56 -15.72 -8.22
CA GLU A 123 -2.72 -15.21 -7.12
C GLU A 123 -1.76 -14.12 -7.60
N LYS A 124 -1.09 -14.29 -8.75
CA LYS A 124 -0.28 -13.22 -9.37
C LYS A 124 -1.13 -11.99 -9.63
N GLY A 125 -2.32 -12.20 -10.20
CA GLY A 125 -3.26 -11.13 -10.47
C GLY A 125 -3.69 -10.34 -9.24
N ILE A 126 -3.88 -11.01 -8.09
CA ILE A 126 -4.16 -10.36 -6.81
C ILE A 126 -2.95 -9.54 -6.37
N ILE A 127 -1.73 -10.07 -6.50
CA ILE A 127 -0.49 -9.33 -6.16
C ILE A 127 -0.35 -8.07 -7.02
N ASP A 128 -0.73 -8.14 -8.30
CA ASP A 128 -0.68 -7.02 -9.24
C ASP A 128 -1.68 -5.89 -8.95
N GLU A 129 -2.56 -6.05 -7.95
CA GLU A 129 -3.43 -4.97 -7.47
C GLU A 129 -2.79 -4.06 -6.40
N TYR A 130 -1.61 -4.42 -5.91
CA TYR A 130 -0.90 -3.66 -4.87
C TYR A 130 0.12 -2.71 -5.49
N ASP A 131 0.64 -1.77 -4.70
CA ASP A 131 1.69 -0.85 -5.17
C ASP A 131 3.06 -1.54 -5.28
N ALA A 132 3.31 -2.52 -4.40
CA ALA A 132 4.49 -3.37 -4.40
C ALA A 132 4.20 -4.67 -3.63
N CYS A 133 5.09 -5.66 -3.79
CA CYS A 133 5.05 -6.87 -2.99
C CYS A 133 6.41 -7.25 -2.40
N VAL A 134 6.36 -7.86 -1.22
CA VAL A 134 7.53 -8.38 -0.50
C VAL A 134 7.41 -9.89 -0.39
N PHE A 135 8.22 -10.62 -1.15
CA PHE A 135 8.28 -12.08 -1.09
C PHE A 135 9.23 -12.53 0.03
N VAL A 136 8.70 -13.20 1.05
CA VAL A 136 9.49 -13.66 2.20
C VAL A 136 9.80 -15.15 2.06
N LEU A 137 11.01 -15.47 1.61
CA LEU A 137 11.49 -16.84 1.40
C LEU A 137 12.32 -17.35 2.59
N GLY A 138 12.66 -18.64 2.54
CA GLY A 138 13.25 -19.37 3.67
C GLY A 138 14.77 -19.22 3.82
N ASN A 139 15.35 -20.13 4.61
CA ASN A 139 16.78 -20.11 4.97
C ASN A 139 17.68 -20.93 4.02
N PHE A 140 17.10 -21.68 3.09
CA PHE A 140 17.84 -22.61 2.25
C PHE A 140 18.05 -22.03 0.86
N LYS A 141 19.31 -21.76 0.48
CA LYS A 141 19.67 -21.09 -0.77
C LYS A 141 19.04 -21.75 -2.00
N THR A 142 19.24 -23.05 -2.16
CA THR A 142 18.67 -23.81 -3.29
C THR A 142 17.14 -23.85 -3.31
N CYS A 143 16.48 -23.58 -2.19
CA CYS A 143 15.02 -23.46 -2.11
C CYS A 143 14.56 -22.06 -2.51
N VAL A 144 15.31 -21.02 -2.13
CA VAL A 144 15.07 -19.63 -2.54
C VAL A 144 15.22 -19.52 -4.06
N GLU A 145 16.33 -20.01 -4.62
CA GLU A 145 16.61 -19.99 -6.05
C GLU A 145 15.52 -20.70 -6.87
N HIS A 146 15.11 -21.90 -6.44
CA HIS A 146 14.05 -22.62 -7.15
C HIS A 146 12.68 -21.93 -7.05
N LYS A 147 12.44 -21.16 -5.98
CA LYS A 147 11.20 -20.42 -5.77
C LYS A 147 11.20 -19.04 -6.39
N ALA A 148 12.32 -18.61 -6.95
CA ALA A 148 12.39 -17.35 -7.67
C ALA A 148 11.38 -17.28 -8.82
N GLU A 149 11.08 -18.44 -9.43
CA GLU A 149 10.03 -18.61 -10.44
C GLU A 149 8.63 -18.16 -9.99
N LEU A 150 8.35 -18.14 -8.68
CA LEU A 150 7.06 -17.66 -8.16
C LEU A 150 6.86 -16.16 -8.37
N MET A 151 7.95 -15.40 -8.54
CA MET A 151 7.94 -13.95 -8.71
C MET A 151 7.95 -13.52 -10.18
N ARG A 152 8.23 -14.45 -11.11
CA ARG A 152 8.13 -14.14 -12.54
C ARG A 152 6.72 -13.74 -12.93
N ASP A 153 6.59 -12.85 -13.91
CA ASP A 153 5.30 -12.32 -14.39
C ASP A 153 4.44 -11.65 -13.31
N VAL A 154 5.05 -11.20 -12.20
CA VAL A 154 4.46 -10.21 -11.30
C VAL A 154 4.89 -8.85 -11.82
N HIS A 155 3.94 -7.95 -12.02
CA HIS A 155 4.15 -6.67 -12.73
C HIS A 155 4.34 -5.50 -11.78
N VAL A 156 3.95 -5.66 -10.52
CA VAL A 156 4.25 -4.69 -9.46
C VAL A 156 5.68 -4.90 -8.96
N PRO A 157 6.34 -3.85 -8.45
CA PRO A 157 7.68 -3.99 -7.93
C PRO A 157 7.79 -5.06 -6.83
N VAL A 158 8.82 -5.90 -6.93
CA VAL A 158 9.06 -7.08 -6.10
C VAL A 158 10.32 -6.92 -5.26
N VAL A 159 10.17 -6.96 -3.94
CA VAL A 159 11.29 -7.06 -3.00
C VAL A 159 11.39 -8.49 -2.48
N LEU A 160 12.51 -9.17 -2.76
CA LEU A 160 12.81 -10.48 -2.20
C LEU A 160 13.46 -10.33 -0.82
N VAL A 161 12.89 -10.96 0.19
CA VAL A 161 13.49 -11.12 1.52
C VAL A 161 13.85 -12.58 1.72
N SER A 162 15.14 -12.86 1.95
CA SER A 162 15.62 -14.24 2.15
C SER A 162 16.70 -14.35 3.21
N GLY A 163 16.84 -15.55 3.81
CA GLY A 163 17.95 -15.82 4.72
C GLY A 163 19.30 -15.72 4.00
N PRO A 164 19.55 -16.57 2.98
CA PRO A 164 20.76 -16.52 2.17
C PRO A 164 20.59 -15.61 0.94
N LYS A 165 21.71 -15.15 0.39
CA LYS A 165 21.77 -14.56 -0.95
C LYS A 165 21.61 -15.67 -2.02
N PRO A 166 20.58 -15.63 -2.87
CA PRO A 166 20.47 -16.53 -4.03
C PRO A 166 21.42 -16.09 -5.16
N ASP A 167 21.78 -17.01 -6.06
CA ASP A 167 22.54 -16.68 -7.28
C ASP A 167 21.70 -16.99 -8.54
N GLY A 168 21.81 -16.18 -9.58
CA GLY A 168 21.27 -16.48 -10.91
C GLY A 168 19.74 -16.35 -11.02
N VAL A 169 19.16 -15.48 -10.21
CA VAL A 169 17.71 -15.19 -10.13
C VAL A 169 17.41 -13.70 -10.00
N GLU A 170 18.41 -12.87 -10.28
CA GLU A 170 18.36 -11.41 -10.20
C GLU A 170 17.32 -10.80 -11.16
N ASP A 171 16.86 -11.55 -12.17
CA ASP A 171 15.79 -11.19 -13.11
C ASP A 171 14.37 -11.33 -12.52
N THR A 172 14.24 -11.86 -11.30
CA THR A 172 12.93 -12.22 -10.71
C THR A 172 12.45 -11.23 -9.64
N TYR A 173 13.27 -10.24 -9.27
CA TYR A 173 12.95 -9.24 -8.26
C TYR A 173 13.63 -7.91 -8.60
N ASP A 174 13.09 -6.81 -8.09
CA ASP A 174 13.67 -5.47 -8.25
C ASP A 174 14.69 -5.15 -7.16
N ALA A 175 14.49 -5.70 -5.95
CA ALA A 175 15.45 -5.57 -4.86
C ALA A 175 15.52 -6.82 -3.96
N LEU A 176 16.64 -6.96 -3.25
CA LEU A 176 16.93 -8.10 -2.38
C LEU A 176 17.39 -7.63 -1.00
N VAL A 177 16.76 -8.14 0.05
CA VAL A 177 17.23 -8.04 1.43
C VAL A 177 17.58 -9.43 1.97
N THR A 178 18.81 -9.58 2.46
CA THR A 178 19.32 -10.86 2.98
C THR A 178 19.44 -10.87 4.49
N GLY A 179 19.54 -12.07 5.08
CA GLY A 179 19.69 -12.27 6.52
C GLY A 179 18.36 -12.46 7.27
N VAL A 180 17.23 -12.40 6.58
CA VAL A 180 15.89 -12.61 7.16
C VAL A 180 15.19 -13.73 6.41
N GLY A 181 15.01 -14.87 7.08
CA GLY A 181 14.26 -15.98 6.50
C GLY A 181 13.28 -16.58 7.50
N ARG A 182 13.15 -17.90 7.52
CA ARG A 182 12.18 -18.56 8.39
C ARG A 182 12.68 -18.62 9.84
N LYS A 183 11.95 -17.95 10.76
CA LYS A 183 12.20 -17.98 12.20
C LYS A 183 10.94 -18.31 13.01
N ALA A 184 11.13 -19.02 14.11
CA ALA A 184 10.08 -19.43 15.06
C ALA A 184 9.79 -18.39 16.15
N SER A 185 10.55 -17.29 16.22
CA SER A 185 10.34 -16.21 17.17
C SER A 185 10.14 -14.88 16.42
N ARG A 186 9.50 -13.92 17.10
CA ARG A 186 9.39 -12.53 16.65
C ARG A 186 10.76 -11.86 16.56
N MET A 187 10.90 -10.90 15.66
CA MET A 187 12.08 -10.06 15.48
C MET A 187 12.05 -8.91 16.49
N LYS A 188 12.83 -9.02 17.56
CA LYS A 188 12.83 -8.07 18.70
C LYS A 188 14.21 -7.51 19.02
N GLY A 189 15.28 -8.22 18.67
CA GLY A 189 16.65 -7.81 18.93
C GLY A 189 17.04 -6.56 18.13
N PRO A 190 18.05 -5.79 18.59
CA PRO A 190 18.51 -4.59 17.87
C PRO A 190 18.89 -4.87 16.41
N GLU A 191 19.65 -5.94 16.15
CA GLU A 191 20.03 -6.33 14.79
C GLU A 191 18.82 -6.75 13.93
N GLU A 192 17.84 -7.40 14.54
CA GLU A 192 16.62 -7.79 13.83
C GLU A 192 15.77 -6.58 13.48
N ARG A 193 15.68 -5.58 14.38
CA ARG A 193 15.00 -4.32 14.10
C ARG A 193 15.69 -3.56 12.98
N ALA A 194 17.02 -3.45 13.01
CA ALA A 194 17.78 -2.86 11.92
C ALA A 194 17.51 -3.55 10.58
N LYS A 195 17.32 -4.88 10.59
CA LYS A 195 16.91 -5.62 9.38
C LYS A 195 15.47 -5.34 8.94
N LEU A 196 14.55 -5.10 9.87
CA LEU A 196 13.20 -4.67 9.52
C LEU A 196 13.20 -3.27 8.91
N ASP A 197 14.03 -2.36 9.45
CA ASP A 197 14.22 -1.01 8.91
C ASP A 197 14.82 -1.07 7.50
N GLU A 198 15.87 -1.88 7.27
CA GLU A 198 16.45 -2.12 5.94
C GLU A 198 15.41 -2.62 4.91
N ILE A 199 14.45 -3.46 5.33
CA ILE A 199 13.37 -3.92 4.46
C ILE A 199 12.43 -2.76 4.10
N ALA A 200 12.06 -1.92 5.07
CA ALA A 200 11.21 -0.77 4.82
C ALA A 200 11.88 0.23 3.86
N ASP A 201 13.15 0.56 4.11
CA ASP A 201 13.96 1.46 3.27
C ASP A 201 14.10 0.92 1.85
N THR A 202 14.31 -0.39 1.71
CA THR A 202 14.42 -1.04 0.38
C THR A 202 13.11 -0.93 -0.40
N VAL A 203 11.98 -1.15 0.27
CA VAL A 203 10.65 -1.00 -0.36
C VAL A 203 10.38 0.46 -0.74
N GLU A 204 10.78 1.41 0.10
CA GLU A 204 10.69 2.84 -0.21
C GLU A 204 11.47 3.19 -1.49
N VAL A 205 12.72 2.74 -1.60
CA VAL A 205 13.57 3.00 -2.77
C VAL A 205 12.91 2.46 -4.04
N VAL A 206 12.42 1.22 -4.00
CA VAL A 206 11.77 0.59 -5.16
C VAL A 206 10.48 1.33 -5.56
N LEU A 207 9.68 1.77 -4.59
CA LEU A 207 8.47 2.55 -4.86
C LEU A 207 8.78 3.98 -5.33
N LYS A 208 9.93 4.55 -4.96
CA LYS A 208 10.36 5.86 -5.42
C LYS A 208 10.54 5.90 -6.94
N ASP A 209 11.10 4.85 -7.53
CA ASP A 209 11.25 4.75 -8.99
C ASP A 209 9.87 4.74 -9.69
N ARG A 210 8.89 4.05 -9.10
CA ARG A 210 7.50 4.08 -9.59
C ARG A 210 6.86 5.46 -9.43
N LYS A 211 7.07 6.14 -8.30
CA LYS A 211 6.60 7.54 -8.10
C LYS A 211 7.18 8.48 -9.17
N LEU A 212 8.48 8.37 -9.46
CA LEU A 212 9.13 9.17 -10.52
C LEU A 212 8.50 8.91 -11.89
N SER A 213 8.20 7.65 -12.23
CA SER A 213 7.52 7.34 -13.50
C SER A 213 6.12 7.96 -13.60
N ILE A 214 5.39 8.07 -12.50
CA ILE A 214 4.09 8.75 -12.44
C ILE A 214 4.26 10.27 -12.55
N GLU A 215 5.35 10.84 -12.02
CA GLU A 215 5.64 12.27 -12.19
C GLU A 215 5.98 12.64 -13.65
N GLU A 216 6.57 11.72 -14.42
CA GLU A 216 6.86 11.92 -15.86
C GLU A 216 5.58 12.02 -16.71
N ASP A 217 4.58 11.18 -16.45
CA ASP A 217 3.24 11.27 -17.04
C ASP A 217 2.17 11.29 -15.92
N PRO A 218 1.89 12.48 -15.35
CA PRO A 218 0.99 12.63 -14.21
C PRO A 218 -0.39 12.05 -14.44
N LEU A 219 -0.98 11.53 -13.37
CA LEU A 219 -2.38 11.13 -13.33
C LEU A 219 -3.29 12.31 -13.67
N PHE A 220 -4.43 12.02 -14.29
CA PHE A 220 -5.42 13.04 -14.62
C PHE A 220 -5.89 13.80 -13.37
N ILE A 221 -6.08 13.06 -12.27
CA ILE A 221 -6.40 13.59 -10.94
C ILE A 221 -5.60 12.82 -9.88
N HIS A 222 -5.22 13.49 -8.79
CA HIS A 222 -4.53 12.82 -7.70
C HIS A 222 -5.47 11.88 -6.93
N PRO A 223 -5.05 10.65 -6.55
CA PRO A 223 -5.90 9.68 -5.85
C PRO A 223 -6.54 10.21 -4.55
N ALA A 224 -5.83 11.07 -3.82
CA ALA A 224 -6.35 11.67 -2.58
C ALA A 224 -7.59 12.57 -2.82
N GLU A 225 -7.66 13.24 -3.97
CA GLU A 225 -8.82 14.08 -4.31
C GLU A 225 -10.04 13.21 -4.64
N VAL A 226 -9.84 12.12 -5.41
CA VAL A 226 -10.91 11.15 -5.67
C VAL A 226 -11.41 10.56 -4.36
N LYS A 227 -10.51 10.22 -3.43
CA LYS A 227 -10.87 9.73 -2.10
C LYS A 227 -11.73 10.74 -1.34
N GLN A 228 -11.38 12.02 -1.37
CA GLN A 228 -12.15 13.07 -0.69
C GLN A 228 -13.56 13.22 -1.29
N ILE A 229 -13.70 13.13 -2.61
CA ILE A 229 -15.01 13.18 -3.27
C ILE A 229 -15.88 11.98 -2.89
N LEU A 230 -15.29 10.78 -2.79
CA LEU A 230 -16.02 9.55 -2.53
C LEU A 230 -16.29 9.29 -1.04
N GLN A 231 -15.66 10.02 -0.12
CA GLN A 231 -15.75 9.71 1.33
C GLN A 231 -17.16 9.85 1.90
N GLU A 232 -17.99 10.71 1.31
CA GLU A 232 -19.36 10.96 1.75
C GLU A 232 -20.37 9.98 1.15
N TYR A 233 -19.95 9.09 0.25
CA TYR A 233 -20.83 8.10 -0.32
C TYR A 233 -21.22 7.09 0.77
N GLU A 234 -22.51 7.05 1.12
CA GLU A 234 -23.04 6.29 2.26
C GLU A 234 -22.54 4.83 2.34
N PRO A 235 -22.50 4.03 1.26
CA PRO A 235 -21.94 2.67 1.32
C PRO A 235 -20.48 2.59 1.75
N ILE A 236 -19.68 3.62 1.46
CA ILE A 236 -18.28 3.72 1.90
C ILE A 236 -18.20 4.16 3.36
N ASP A 237 -18.96 5.19 3.74
CA ASP A 237 -19.00 5.72 5.11
C ASP A 237 -19.50 4.68 6.11
N MET A 238 -20.50 3.89 5.72
CA MET A 238 -21.07 2.81 6.54
C MET A 238 -20.29 1.48 6.46
N CYS A 239 -19.21 1.42 5.68
CA CYS A 239 -18.45 0.18 5.52
C CYS A 239 -17.71 -0.19 6.81
N LEU A 240 -18.03 -1.38 7.34
CA LEU A 240 -17.45 -1.90 8.59
C LEU A 240 -16.03 -2.47 8.42
N ARG A 241 -15.53 -2.56 7.18
CA ARG A 241 -14.18 -3.08 6.92
C ARG A 241 -13.14 -2.02 7.31
N PRO A 242 -12.01 -2.43 7.92
CA PRO A 242 -10.97 -1.47 8.28
C PRO A 242 -10.41 -0.79 7.03
N ALA A 243 -10.22 0.52 7.09
CA ALA A 243 -9.82 1.36 5.95
C ALA A 243 -10.69 1.07 4.71
N PRO A 244 -11.95 1.55 4.67
CA PRO A 244 -12.90 1.23 3.59
C PRO A 244 -12.45 1.77 2.23
N MET A 245 -11.64 2.83 2.22
CA MET A 245 -10.87 3.28 1.06
C MET A 245 -9.38 3.29 1.37
N VAL A 246 -8.61 2.56 0.56
CA VAL A 246 -7.16 2.49 0.62
C VAL A 246 -6.58 3.24 -0.59
N LEU A 247 -5.61 4.10 -0.34
CA LEU A 247 -4.86 4.80 -1.40
C LEU A 247 -3.83 3.87 -2.03
N HIS A 248 -3.72 3.97 -3.35
CA HIS A 248 -2.62 3.45 -4.15
C HIS A 248 -1.89 4.62 -4.82
N LEU A 249 -0.72 4.35 -5.38
CA LEU A 249 0.05 5.36 -6.12
C LEU A 249 -0.73 5.89 -7.35
N ASP A 250 -1.48 5.01 -8.01
CA ASP A 250 -2.23 5.31 -9.24
C ASP A 250 -3.75 5.27 -9.05
N GLY A 251 -4.26 5.16 -7.83
CA GLY A 251 -5.70 5.06 -7.61
C GLY A 251 -6.14 4.66 -6.21
N LEU A 252 -7.19 3.85 -6.13
CA LEU A 252 -7.86 3.49 -4.88
C LEU A 252 -8.33 2.02 -4.89
N ARG A 253 -8.30 1.39 -3.71
CA ARG A 253 -9.12 0.22 -3.41
C ARG A 253 -10.30 0.63 -2.53
N ILE A 254 -11.52 0.36 -3.00
CA ILE A 254 -12.76 0.67 -2.29
C ILE A 254 -13.42 -0.64 -1.87
N LYS A 255 -13.66 -0.83 -0.57
CA LYS A 255 -14.09 -2.11 0.03
C LYS A 255 -15.62 -2.24 0.10
N ILE A 256 -16.28 -2.02 -1.03
CA ILE A 256 -17.73 -2.22 -1.23
C ILE A 256 -17.97 -3.15 -2.42
N PRO A 257 -19.12 -3.83 -2.52
CA PRO A 257 -19.42 -4.73 -3.64
C PRO A 257 -19.37 -4.04 -5.00
N TYR A 258 -18.64 -4.63 -5.96
CA TYR A 258 -18.51 -4.07 -7.32
C TYR A 258 -19.85 -3.99 -8.04
N GLU A 259 -20.56 -5.12 -8.12
CA GLU A 259 -21.82 -5.27 -8.86
C GLU A 259 -22.91 -4.28 -8.42
N GLU A 260 -22.86 -3.83 -7.15
CA GLU A 260 -23.88 -2.94 -6.59
C GLU A 260 -23.54 -1.45 -6.76
N HIS A 261 -22.26 -1.10 -6.93
CA HIS A 261 -21.80 0.27 -6.77
C HIS A 261 -20.97 0.83 -7.94
N HIS A 262 -20.50 -0.01 -8.88
CA HIS A 262 -19.61 0.46 -9.95
C HIS A 262 -20.27 1.54 -10.83
N GLU A 263 -21.56 1.40 -11.19
CA GLU A 263 -22.27 2.39 -12.00
C GLU A 263 -22.34 3.76 -11.32
N TYR A 264 -22.56 3.78 -10.00
CA TYR A 264 -22.56 5.04 -9.25
C TYR A 264 -21.18 5.70 -9.35
N LEU A 265 -20.12 4.95 -9.05
CA LEU A 265 -18.75 5.44 -9.08
C LEU A 265 -18.37 5.95 -10.47
N GLU A 266 -18.69 5.22 -11.53
CA GLU A 266 -18.44 5.62 -12.92
C GLU A 266 -19.08 6.97 -13.27
N ASN A 267 -20.25 7.28 -12.69
CA ASN A 267 -21.00 8.51 -12.97
C ASN A 267 -20.66 9.68 -12.03
N VAL A 268 -19.82 9.48 -11.01
CA VAL A 268 -19.36 10.58 -10.15
C VAL A 268 -18.65 11.64 -10.99
N MET A 269 -19.03 12.91 -10.80
CA MET A 269 -18.44 14.03 -11.53
C MET A 269 -17.18 14.52 -10.84
N VAL A 270 -16.09 14.56 -11.58
CA VAL A 270 -14.76 14.99 -11.13
C VAL A 270 -14.20 15.96 -12.17
N TYR A 271 -13.98 17.21 -11.77
CA TYR A 271 -13.51 18.28 -12.67
C TYR A 271 -14.28 18.38 -14.00
N GLY A 272 -15.61 18.21 -13.95
CA GLY A 272 -16.48 18.31 -15.12
C GLY A 272 -16.50 17.08 -16.04
N ARG A 273 -15.85 15.97 -15.65
CA ARG A 273 -15.91 14.67 -16.34
C ARG A 273 -16.48 13.60 -15.44
N LYS A 274 -16.98 12.51 -16.03
CA LYS A 274 -17.33 11.31 -15.25
C LYS A 274 -16.07 10.57 -14.84
N LEU A 275 -16.07 10.01 -13.62
CA LEU A 275 -14.93 9.25 -13.12
C LEU A 275 -14.59 8.06 -14.01
N GLY A 276 -15.60 7.39 -14.60
CA GLY A 276 -15.39 6.30 -15.56
C GLY A 276 -14.72 6.72 -16.88
N ASP A 277 -14.73 8.02 -17.22
CA ASP A 277 -13.98 8.51 -18.39
C ASP A 277 -12.47 8.61 -18.10
N VAL A 278 -12.11 8.89 -16.84
CA VAL A 278 -10.73 9.23 -16.42
C VAL A 278 -10.08 8.17 -15.54
N ALA A 279 -10.79 7.09 -15.22
CA ALA A 279 -10.29 5.97 -14.43
C ALA A 279 -10.90 4.65 -14.91
N TYR A 280 -10.15 3.56 -14.72
CA TYR A 280 -10.65 2.20 -14.79
C TYR A 280 -11.28 1.82 -13.45
N ILE A 281 -12.48 1.26 -13.49
CA ILE A 281 -13.22 0.80 -12.30
C ILE A 281 -13.51 -0.68 -12.50
N GLU A 282 -12.77 -1.53 -11.80
CA GLU A 282 -12.77 -2.98 -12.01
C GLU A 282 -13.08 -3.73 -10.70
N PRO A 283 -13.65 -4.94 -10.76
CA PRO A 283 -13.78 -5.77 -9.58
C PRO A 283 -12.39 -6.24 -9.13
N SER A 284 -12.19 -6.29 -7.81
CA SER A 284 -11.02 -6.94 -7.21
C SER A 284 -10.98 -8.43 -7.54
N ARG A 285 -9.79 -8.93 -7.88
CA ARG A 285 -9.47 -10.34 -8.14
C ARG A 285 -9.43 -11.18 -6.86
N ILE A 286 -9.41 -10.55 -5.68
CA ILE A 286 -9.56 -11.24 -4.39
C ILE A 286 -10.98 -11.80 -4.29
N ASP A 287 -11.97 -10.91 -4.45
CA ASP A 287 -13.40 -11.17 -4.49
C ASP A 287 -14.12 -9.92 -5.04
N SER A 288 -15.37 -10.08 -5.46
CA SER A 288 -16.22 -8.98 -5.94
C SER A 288 -16.73 -8.06 -4.83
N SER A 289 -16.26 -8.20 -3.57
CA SER A 289 -16.62 -7.32 -2.44
C SER A 289 -15.72 -6.10 -2.33
N SER A 290 -14.91 -5.84 -3.36
CA SER A 290 -14.03 -4.67 -3.46
C SER A 290 -13.88 -4.24 -4.90
N ILE A 291 -13.63 -2.94 -5.08
CA ILE A 291 -13.44 -2.26 -6.34
C ILE A 291 -12.01 -1.76 -6.40
N ILE A 292 -11.35 -2.00 -7.52
CA ILE A 292 -10.06 -1.41 -7.89
C ILE A 292 -10.34 -0.25 -8.83
N LEU A 293 -9.96 0.95 -8.41
CA LEU A 293 -10.02 2.15 -9.21
C LEU A 293 -8.58 2.52 -9.60
N ARG A 294 -8.28 2.60 -10.90
CA ARG A 294 -6.98 3.06 -11.43
C ARG A 294 -7.17 4.29 -12.28
N ILE A 295 -6.56 5.38 -11.89
CA ILE A 295 -6.68 6.67 -12.57
C ILE A 295 -5.79 6.65 -13.81
N LYS A 296 -6.33 7.10 -14.94
CA LYS A 296 -5.58 7.23 -16.18
C LYS A 296 -4.60 8.40 -16.11
N THR A 297 -3.50 8.32 -16.84
CA THR A 297 -2.59 9.45 -17.00
C THR A 297 -3.24 10.54 -17.85
N ARG A 298 -2.73 11.79 -17.74
CA ARG A 298 -3.18 12.91 -18.57
C ARG A 298 -3.03 12.59 -20.04
N SER A 299 -1.87 12.08 -20.43
CA SER A 299 -1.59 11.71 -21.83
C SER A 299 -2.57 10.66 -22.35
N GLN A 300 -2.95 9.69 -21.52
CA GLN A 300 -3.94 8.68 -21.90
C GLN A 300 -5.33 9.28 -22.12
N VAL A 301 -5.79 10.13 -21.20
CA VAL A 301 -7.11 10.79 -21.33
C VAL A 301 -7.16 11.67 -22.59
N GLU A 302 -6.10 12.45 -22.84
CA GLU A 302 -5.99 13.29 -24.05
C GLU A 302 -6.02 12.44 -25.34
N TYR A 303 -5.33 11.31 -25.35
CA TYR A 303 -5.34 10.39 -26.49
C TYR A 303 -6.73 9.81 -26.73
N GLU A 304 -7.43 9.34 -25.69
CA GLU A 304 -8.78 8.81 -25.80
C GLU A 304 -9.80 9.87 -26.27
N ASP A 305 -9.64 11.12 -25.85
CA ASP A 305 -10.46 12.24 -26.33
C ASP A 305 -10.23 12.51 -27.82
N SER A 306 -8.99 12.41 -28.28
CA SER A 306 -8.64 12.61 -29.70
C SER A 306 -9.29 11.58 -30.63
N LEU A 307 -9.60 10.39 -30.12
CA LEU A 307 -10.29 9.32 -30.88
C LEU A 307 -11.81 9.55 -30.98
N LYS A 308 -12.38 10.42 -30.13
CA LYS A 308 -13.81 10.74 -30.09
C LYS A 308 -14.18 11.94 -30.98
N GLN A 309 -13.19 12.68 -31.50
CA GLN A 309 -13.35 13.81 -32.42
C GLN A 309 -13.28 13.36 -33.88
#